data_AF-A0A5J4UEF5-F1
#
_entry.id   AF-A0A5J4UEF5-F1
#
_cell.length_a   1.000
_cell.length_b   1.000
_cell.length_c   1.000
_cell.angle_alpha   90.00
_cell.angle_beta   90.00
_cell.angle_gamma   90.00
#
_symmetry.space_group_name_H-M   'P 1'
#
loop_
_entity.id
_entity.type
_entity.pdbx_description
1 polymer ?
#
loop_
_entity_poly.entity_id
_entity_poly.type
_entity_poly.pdbx_seq_one_letter_code
_entity_poly.pdbx_strand_id
1 'polypeptide(L)'
;MINNQRHSQIVGILVILITFVYADQPSSCVADQIYGTWNFTLGKQEADEFINCFERKDPLIFDHNVSLQLIDPNDVLDLNGKHVGKWSMLDDEGFDVYANGIHFSATFNYTLDDKEIITDCTHTFPGWARPDVIHPKNFQCFAAELIKPIQINNNIDKIKHVRPFDETQHNIAHKVKTFNDKDGRVMVTERMSLDQLKRIEISLANEHHWKKPHSTPKPQITNKLRVRNFPQRVDWSEYEGVDYTAPVYDQDKCGSCYAFAAVSLFESRLRIQSKKAINEEISVQDIVSCSFYSQGCGGGFVISVGQWMKDHGIVQNKCFPYGMTDQGLISCKQKCDQQDGVSPIEDDIHILSNQNGTKFPNKDKDEYVVNAIDALDSKFFNHRRREFYAKSTGYVGNYYGNCSEDAMIEALQEGPIHASIYASAPSFKLYTDGIYQPFDNETVPDYTNHGILVVGYGEEEVYDEGIDQNYTQSFWRIKNSWGTFWGDKGYMKVLRGEDIIHIESKASYIQVHYPDILDKERESEKKRAEHLQLVRSTMQIVIDALIGHQEFKETKTAKSQSQQ
;
A
#
# COMPACT_ATOMS: atom_id res chain seq x y z
N MET A 1 -41.94 28.22 -51.70
CA MET A 1 -42.20 26.83 -51.26
C MET A 1 -41.61 25.95 -52.36
N ILE A 2 -40.57 25.13 -52.23
CA ILE A 2 -39.93 24.36 -51.14
C ILE A 2 -38.43 24.33 -51.52
N ASN A 3 -37.58 25.00 -50.75
CA ASN A 3 -36.59 24.45 -49.83
C ASN A 3 -35.48 23.58 -50.47
N ASN A 4 -34.26 24.13 -50.40
CA ASN A 4 -33.02 23.65 -50.96
C ASN A 4 -32.06 23.49 -49.77
N GLN A 5 -31.77 22.28 -49.30
CA GLN A 5 -30.67 22.07 -48.35
C GLN A 5 -29.91 20.78 -48.64
N ARG A 6 -28.64 20.99 -48.95
CA ARG A 6 -27.58 20.01 -49.11
C ARG A 6 -27.27 19.35 -47.77
N HIS A 7 -27.12 18.03 -47.78
CA HIS A 7 -26.47 17.26 -46.74
C HIS A 7 -25.02 17.76 -46.55
N SER A 8 -24.72 18.35 -45.40
CA SER A 8 -23.37 18.41 -44.84
C SER A 8 -23.32 17.43 -43.68
N GLN A 9 -22.46 16.42 -43.80
CA GLN A 9 -22.10 15.53 -42.72
C GLN A 9 -21.35 16.33 -41.66
N ILE A 10 -21.96 16.49 -40.49
CA ILE A 10 -21.31 17.05 -39.31
C ILE A 10 -20.42 15.93 -38.75
N VAL A 11 -19.10 16.07 -38.93
CA VAL A 11 -18.10 15.37 -38.12
C VAL A 11 -18.19 15.97 -36.72
N GLY A 12 -18.91 15.30 -35.83
CA GLY A 12 -18.88 15.61 -34.41
C GLY A 12 -17.50 15.31 -33.86
N ILE A 13 -16.67 16.35 -33.68
CA ILE A 13 -15.47 16.27 -32.86
C ILE A 13 -15.96 16.08 -31.43
N LEU A 14 -15.88 14.84 -30.95
CA LEU A 14 -16.06 14.50 -29.55
C LEU A 14 -14.86 15.09 -28.81
N VAL A 15 -14.99 16.33 -28.34
CA VAL A 15 -14.06 16.94 -27.40
C VAL A 15 -14.24 16.16 -26.10
N ILE A 16 -13.45 15.11 -25.93
CA ILE A 16 -13.24 14.49 -24.63
C ILE A 16 -12.56 15.57 -23.80
N LEU A 17 -13.32 16.22 -22.91
CA LEU A 17 -12.76 16.97 -21.80
C LEU A 17 -11.99 15.96 -20.94
N ILE A 18 -10.70 15.80 -21.24
CA ILE A 18 -9.76 15.09 -20.38
C ILE A 18 -9.64 15.98 -19.15
N THR A 19 -10.38 15.64 -18.10
CA THR A 19 -10.11 16.15 -16.76
C THR A 19 -8.71 15.66 -16.39
N PHE A 20 -7.75 16.58 -16.30
CA PHE A 20 -6.41 16.29 -15.84
C PHE A 20 -6.51 15.79 -14.40
N VAL A 21 -6.38 14.48 -14.22
CA VAL A 21 -6.17 13.89 -12.89
C VAL A 21 -4.70 14.12 -12.60
N TYR A 22 -4.39 15.01 -11.65
CA TYR A 22 -3.06 15.07 -11.06
C TYR A 22 -2.82 13.76 -10.31
N ALA A 23 -1.80 13.01 -10.72
CA ALA A 23 -1.25 11.93 -9.91
C ALA A 23 -0.33 12.56 -8.84
N ASP A 24 -0.73 12.41 -7.57
CA ASP A 24 -0.04 12.78 -6.32
C ASP A 24 0.43 14.24 -6.09
N GLN A 25 0.78 14.54 -4.82
CA GLN A 25 1.18 15.89 -4.41
C GLN A 25 2.57 16.21 -4.97
N PRO A 26 2.75 17.34 -5.66
CA PRO A 26 3.97 17.66 -6.39
C PRO A 26 5.15 18.09 -5.51
N SER A 27 5.12 17.94 -4.19
CA SER A 27 6.29 18.11 -3.33
C SER A 27 7.37 17.07 -3.61
N SER A 28 8.65 17.45 -3.56
CA SER A 28 9.79 16.51 -3.57
C SER A 28 10.93 17.11 -2.77
N CYS A 29 11.18 16.53 -1.60
CA CYS A 29 12.17 16.93 -0.62
C CYS A 29 13.10 15.77 -0.26
N VAL A 30 14.31 16.07 0.18
CA VAL A 30 15.30 15.06 0.59
C VAL A 30 15.62 15.21 2.08
N ALA A 31 15.95 14.10 2.75
CA ALA A 31 16.12 14.06 4.22
C ALA A 31 17.11 15.12 4.75
N ASP A 32 18.19 15.39 4.02
CA ASP A 32 19.20 16.40 4.38
C ASP A 32 18.62 17.82 4.53
N GLN A 33 17.53 18.13 3.83
CA GLN A 33 16.84 19.41 3.93
C GLN A 33 15.96 19.51 5.19
N ILE A 34 15.64 18.38 5.80
CA ILE A 34 14.68 18.26 6.91
C ILE A 34 15.39 18.26 8.27
N TYR A 35 16.68 17.92 8.33
CA TYR A 35 17.43 17.96 9.59
C TYR A 35 17.47 19.36 10.21
N GLY A 36 17.00 19.47 11.44
CA GLY A 36 16.98 20.74 12.14
C GLY A 36 15.95 20.86 13.25
N THR A 37 15.86 22.06 13.80
CA THR A 37 14.84 22.41 14.80
C THR A 37 13.58 22.88 14.09
N TRP A 38 12.51 22.13 14.27
CA TRP A 38 11.18 22.40 13.76
C TRP A 38 10.27 22.93 14.86
N ASN A 39 9.40 23.87 14.50
CA ASN A 39 8.34 24.37 15.35
C ASN A 39 7.00 23.83 14.83
N PHE A 40 6.32 23.03 15.65
CA PHE A 40 5.01 22.45 15.39
C PHE A 40 3.97 23.31 16.09
N THR A 41 3.07 23.90 15.32
CA THR A 41 2.01 24.78 15.81
C THR A 41 0.70 24.00 15.77
N LEU A 42 0.15 23.66 16.94
CA LEU A 42 -0.99 22.76 17.09
C LEU A 42 -2.30 23.52 17.27
N GLY A 43 -3.34 23.02 16.60
CA GLY A 43 -4.72 23.46 16.75
C GLY A 43 -5.39 22.92 18.00
N LYS A 44 -6.67 23.26 18.15
CA LYS A 44 -7.54 22.68 19.18
C LYS A 44 -7.65 21.17 19.01
N GLN A 45 -7.66 20.48 20.15
CA GLN A 45 -7.97 19.06 20.18
C GLN A 45 -9.45 18.84 19.89
N GLU A 46 -9.71 17.99 18.91
CA GLU A 46 -11.04 17.61 18.47
C GLU A 46 -11.26 16.13 18.75
N ALA A 47 -12.48 15.78 19.15
CA ALA A 47 -12.90 14.40 19.38
C ALA A 47 -13.32 13.68 18.09
N ASP A 48 -13.23 14.37 16.94
CA ASP A 48 -13.54 13.83 15.63
C ASP A 48 -12.30 13.15 15.05
N GLU A 49 -12.36 11.82 14.97
CA GLU A 49 -11.30 11.03 14.37
C GLU A 49 -11.20 11.20 12.85
N PHE A 50 -12.23 11.72 12.18
CA PHE A 50 -12.23 11.94 10.73
C PHE A 50 -11.99 13.41 10.35
N ILE A 51 -11.37 14.19 11.24
CA ILE A 51 -11.04 15.59 10.98
C ILE A 51 -10.17 15.71 9.71
N ASN A 52 -10.69 16.40 8.69
CA ASN A 52 -9.93 16.74 7.49
C ASN A 52 -9.21 18.08 7.71
N CYS A 53 -7.89 18.03 7.85
CA CYS A 53 -7.07 19.23 8.08
C CYS A 53 -6.79 20.05 6.82
N PHE A 54 -7.04 19.51 5.62
CA PHE A 54 -6.76 20.18 4.35
C PHE A 54 -7.88 21.13 3.89
N GLU A 55 -9.15 20.75 4.09
CA GLU A 55 -10.31 21.42 3.48
C GLU A 55 -11.24 22.09 4.52
N ARG A 56 -10.69 22.56 5.64
CA ARG A 56 -11.52 23.21 6.67
C ARG A 56 -12.11 24.52 6.15
N LYS A 57 -13.44 24.64 6.27
CA LYS A 57 -14.20 25.86 5.97
C LYS A 57 -13.94 26.97 6.99
N ASP A 58 -13.65 26.60 8.24
CA ASP A 58 -13.30 27.53 9.30
C ASP A 58 -11.77 27.70 9.39
N PRO A 59 -11.27 28.92 9.67
CA PRO A 59 -9.85 29.15 9.88
C PRO A 59 -9.31 28.25 10.99
N LEU A 60 -8.16 27.62 10.74
CA LEU A 60 -7.44 26.89 11.77
C LEU A 60 -7.02 27.86 12.88
N ILE A 61 -7.51 27.62 14.09
CA ILE A 61 -7.09 28.34 15.30
C ILE A 61 -6.02 27.50 15.98
N PHE A 62 -4.80 28.01 15.97
CA PHE A 62 -3.66 27.39 16.63
C PHE A 62 -3.49 27.94 18.05
N ASP A 63 -3.26 27.03 19.00
CA ASP A 63 -3.32 27.32 20.43
C ASP A 63 -1.95 27.25 21.11
N HIS A 64 -1.06 26.37 20.67
CA HIS A 64 0.25 26.16 21.30
C HIS A 64 1.29 25.56 20.35
N ASN A 65 2.55 25.69 20.74
CA ASN A 65 3.69 25.28 19.94
C ASN A 65 4.52 24.22 20.66
N VAL A 66 5.09 23.30 19.88
CA VAL A 66 6.07 22.29 20.33
C VAL A 66 7.28 22.40 19.42
N SER A 67 8.47 22.55 19.99
CA SER A 67 9.71 22.56 19.21
C SER A 67 10.50 21.27 19.39
N LEU A 68 10.88 20.65 18.29
CA LEU A 68 11.60 19.37 18.25
C LEU A 68 12.80 19.48 17.31
N GLN A 69 13.86 18.73 17.59
CA GLN A 69 15.02 18.62 16.71
C GLN A 69 14.98 17.28 15.98
N LEU A 70 14.90 17.31 14.65
CA LEU A 70 15.01 16.13 13.79
C LEU A 70 16.47 15.94 13.39
N ILE A 71 17.05 14.82 13.83
CA ILE A 71 18.49 14.53 13.71
C ILE A 71 18.69 13.27 12.85
N ASP A 72 19.77 13.27 12.09
CA ASP A 72 20.23 12.09 11.34
C ASP A 72 20.56 10.90 12.27
N PRO A 73 20.22 9.66 11.88
CA PRO A 73 19.43 9.33 10.69
C PRO A 73 17.92 9.43 10.91
N ASN A 74 17.46 9.30 12.16
CA ASN A 74 16.03 9.21 12.44
C ASN A 74 15.64 9.59 13.89
N ASP A 75 16.48 10.34 14.61
CA ASP A 75 16.26 10.66 16.02
C ASP A 75 15.51 11.99 16.23
N VAL A 76 14.66 12.04 17.26
CA VAL A 76 13.96 13.26 17.67
C VAL A 76 14.41 13.66 19.07
N LEU A 77 14.90 14.89 19.22
CA LEU A 77 15.30 15.46 20.49
C LEU A 77 14.40 16.63 20.88
N ASP A 78 14.23 16.88 22.18
CA ASP A 78 13.71 18.14 22.68
C ASP A 78 14.79 19.26 22.62
N LEU A 79 14.42 20.49 22.97
CA LEU A 79 15.37 21.63 22.98
C LEU A 79 16.50 21.51 24.02
N ASN A 80 16.40 20.59 24.98
CA ASN A 80 17.46 20.30 25.95
C ASN A 80 18.39 19.17 25.45
N GLY A 81 18.17 18.64 24.25
CA GLY A 81 18.92 17.52 23.69
C GLY A 81 18.51 16.15 24.24
N LYS A 82 17.39 16.04 24.95
CA LYS A 82 16.87 14.75 25.43
C LYS A 82 16.20 14.02 24.27
N HIS A 83 16.52 12.74 24.11
CA HIS A 83 15.81 11.87 23.16
C HIS A 83 14.34 11.69 23.56
N VAL A 84 13.44 11.98 22.62
CA VAL A 84 11.98 11.94 22.83
C VAL A 84 11.24 11.12 21.79
N GLY A 85 11.93 10.62 20.75
CA GLY A 85 11.35 9.70 19.80
C GLY A 85 12.10 9.59 18.48
N LYS A 86 11.37 9.28 17.40
CA LYS A 86 11.92 8.92 16.08
C LYS A 86 11.16 9.62 14.97
N TRP A 87 11.79 9.81 13.82
CA TRP A 87 11.15 10.38 12.65
C TRP A 87 11.54 9.64 11.37
N SER A 88 10.78 9.81 10.31
CA SER A 88 11.12 9.32 8.97
C SER A 88 10.53 10.27 7.94
N MET A 89 11.18 10.36 6.79
CA MET A 89 10.50 10.90 5.61
C MET A 89 9.28 10.04 5.27
N LEU A 90 8.22 10.67 4.80
CA LEU A 90 7.13 10.04 4.04
C LEU A 90 7.50 10.20 2.57
N ASP A 91 8.31 9.26 2.09
CA ASP A 91 8.98 9.31 0.79
C ASP A 91 9.71 10.64 0.53
N ASP A 92 9.36 11.39 -0.51
CA ASP A 92 9.83 12.75 -0.77
C ASP A 92 8.72 13.80 -0.58
N GLU A 93 7.54 13.41 -0.09
CA GLU A 93 6.37 14.29 0.01
C GLU A 93 6.14 14.86 1.40
N GLY A 94 6.65 14.23 2.45
CA GLY A 94 6.38 14.66 3.82
C GLY A 94 7.27 14.03 4.87
N PHE A 95 6.81 14.07 6.13
CA PHE A 95 7.43 13.35 7.23
C PHE A 95 6.40 12.76 8.19
N ASP A 96 6.85 11.73 8.89
CA ASP A 96 6.25 11.21 10.12
C ASP A 96 7.21 11.45 11.29
N VAL A 97 6.72 12.08 12.36
CA VAL A 97 7.46 12.33 13.60
C VAL A 97 6.71 11.72 14.77
N TYR A 98 7.35 10.82 15.49
CA TYR A 98 6.85 10.20 16.71
C TYR A 98 7.61 10.79 17.88
N ALA A 99 6.95 11.58 18.73
CA ALA A 99 7.59 12.23 19.87
C ALA A 99 6.65 12.26 21.07
N ASN A 100 7.15 11.82 22.23
CA ASN A 100 6.41 11.83 23.51
C ASN A 100 5.00 11.18 23.43
N GLY A 101 4.87 10.11 22.64
CA GLY A 101 3.59 9.39 22.45
C GLY A 101 2.60 10.06 21.50
N ILE A 102 3.02 11.11 20.79
CA ILE A 102 2.25 11.78 19.74
C ILE A 102 2.89 11.48 18.38
N HIS A 103 2.07 11.17 17.40
CA HIS A 103 2.43 10.98 16.00
C HIS A 103 1.96 12.17 15.18
N PHE A 104 2.92 12.87 14.59
CA PHE A 104 2.73 13.99 13.68
C PHE A 104 2.98 13.53 12.24
N SER A 105 2.01 13.71 11.35
CA SER A 105 2.12 13.41 9.92
C SER A 105 1.73 14.63 9.09
N ALA A 106 2.60 15.09 8.21
CA ALA A 106 2.29 16.19 7.30
C ALA A 106 3.09 16.10 5.99
N THR A 107 2.56 16.70 4.94
CA THR A 107 3.24 16.86 3.64
C THR A 107 3.82 18.25 3.49
N PHE A 108 4.87 18.39 2.67
CA PHE A 108 5.57 19.64 2.46
C PHE A 108 4.77 20.61 1.58
N ASN A 109 4.95 21.89 1.83
CA ASN A 109 4.32 22.93 1.03
C ASN A 109 4.85 22.93 -0.41
N TYR A 110 3.99 23.34 -1.34
CA TYR A 110 4.40 23.67 -2.70
C TYR A 110 3.49 24.75 -3.28
N THR A 111 3.98 25.43 -4.32
CA THR A 111 3.21 26.38 -5.12
C THR A 111 3.31 26.04 -6.60
N LEU A 112 2.26 26.35 -7.36
CA LEU A 112 2.22 26.22 -8.81
C LEU A 112 2.40 27.59 -9.45
N ASP A 113 3.51 27.83 -10.15
CA ASP A 113 3.77 29.09 -10.86
C ASP A 113 3.94 28.81 -12.35
N ASP A 114 2.99 29.26 -13.19
CA ASP A 114 3.05 29.22 -14.66
C ASP A 114 3.59 27.89 -15.27
N LYS A 115 3.15 26.74 -14.71
CA LYS A 115 3.54 25.34 -15.05
C LYS A 115 4.84 24.83 -14.42
N GLU A 116 5.36 25.51 -13.42
CA GLU A 116 6.45 25.02 -12.58
C GLU A 116 5.92 24.72 -11.17
N ILE A 117 6.34 23.58 -10.64
CA ILE A 117 6.14 23.24 -9.24
C ILE A 117 7.34 23.77 -8.45
N ILE A 118 7.08 24.56 -7.41
CA ILE A 118 8.09 25.02 -6.47
C ILE A 118 7.78 24.39 -5.11
N THR A 119 8.62 23.44 -4.67
CA THR A 119 8.51 22.82 -3.36
C THR A 119 9.18 23.66 -2.28
N ASP A 120 8.53 23.80 -1.13
CA ASP A 120 9.06 24.37 0.09
C ASP A 120 9.21 23.29 1.17
N CYS A 121 10.43 22.77 1.29
CA CYS A 121 10.79 21.75 2.28
C CYS A 121 10.96 22.29 3.70
N THR A 122 10.74 23.59 3.92
CA THR A 122 10.87 24.25 5.23
C THR A 122 9.53 24.49 5.91
N HIS A 123 8.42 24.24 5.21
CA HIS A 123 7.07 24.36 5.76
C HIS A 123 6.20 23.17 5.34
N THR A 124 5.19 22.87 6.14
CA THR A 124 4.20 21.84 5.81
C THR A 124 2.84 22.45 5.53
N PHE A 125 2.03 21.72 4.76
CA PHE A 125 0.58 21.91 4.82
C PHE A 125 0.07 21.51 6.21
N PRO A 126 -1.16 21.89 6.58
CA PRO A 126 -1.78 21.36 7.78
C PRO A 126 -1.82 19.82 7.74
N GLY A 127 -1.25 19.20 8.76
CA GLY A 127 -1.23 17.74 8.95
C GLY A 127 -1.95 17.33 10.23
N TRP A 128 -1.78 16.07 10.62
CA TRP A 128 -2.45 15.46 11.78
C TRP A 128 -1.47 15.15 12.91
N ALA A 129 -1.83 15.62 14.10
CA ALA A 129 -1.21 15.22 15.36
C ALA A 129 -2.23 14.37 16.14
N ARG A 130 -1.79 13.19 16.61
CA ARG A 130 -2.64 12.24 17.34
C ARG A 130 -1.83 11.35 18.27
N PRO A 131 -2.44 10.78 19.33
CA PRO A 131 -1.77 9.76 20.13
C PRO A 131 -1.33 8.56 19.29
N ASP A 132 -0.13 8.07 19.53
CA ASP A 132 0.43 6.89 18.87
C ASP A 132 -0.16 5.58 19.42
N VAL A 133 -1.46 5.39 19.21
CA VAL A 133 -2.22 4.22 19.66
C VAL A 133 -3.10 3.71 18.53
N ILE A 134 -3.63 2.50 18.68
CA ILE A 134 -4.63 1.98 17.75
C ILE A 134 -5.94 2.73 17.98
N HIS A 135 -6.56 3.21 16.91
CA HIS A 135 -7.83 3.91 16.94
C HIS A 135 -7.84 5.13 17.90
N PRO A 136 -6.97 6.13 17.66
CA PRO A 136 -6.91 7.33 18.49
C PRO A 136 -8.24 8.11 18.40
N LYS A 137 -8.60 8.79 19.50
CA LYS A 137 -9.84 9.60 19.59
C LYS A 137 -9.61 11.10 19.62
N ASN A 138 -8.36 11.52 19.73
CA ASN A 138 -7.97 12.89 20.02
C ASN A 138 -7.07 13.39 18.90
N PHE A 139 -7.67 13.97 17.87
CA PHE A 139 -6.91 14.50 16.74
C PHE A 139 -6.76 16.02 16.87
N GLN A 140 -5.66 16.52 16.33
CA GLN A 140 -5.36 17.94 16.18
C GLN A 140 -4.80 18.17 14.79
N CYS A 141 -5.25 19.24 14.14
CA CYS A 141 -4.51 19.76 13.00
C CYS A 141 -3.26 20.48 13.49
N PHE A 142 -2.14 20.36 12.78
CA PHE A 142 -0.93 21.13 13.07
C PHE A 142 -0.29 21.63 11.78
N ALA A 143 0.51 22.68 11.86
CA ALA A 143 1.44 23.06 10.79
C ALA A 143 2.85 23.11 11.37
N ALA A 144 3.86 22.82 10.57
CA ALA A 144 5.25 22.84 11.02
C ALA A 144 6.14 23.70 10.11
N GLU A 145 7.11 24.35 10.75
CA GLU A 145 8.11 25.21 10.10
C GLU A 145 9.53 24.87 10.60
N LEU A 146 10.50 24.84 9.70
CA LEU A 146 11.91 24.63 10.02
C LEU A 146 12.53 25.95 10.47
N ILE A 147 12.79 26.06 11.77
CA ILE A 147 13.35 27.27 12.39
C ILE A 147 14.87 27.34 12.21
N LYS A 148 15.55 26.19 12.37
CA LYS A 148 17.01 26.14 12.36
C LYS A 148 17.53 24.86 11.70
N PRO A 149 18.04 24.93 10.46
CA PRO A 149 18.64 23.76 9.80
C PRO A 149 19.94 23.33 10.51
N ILE A 150 20.19 22.03 10.54
CA ILE A 150 21.50 21.48 10.90
C ILE A 150 22.34 21.43 9.63
N GLN A 151 23.37 22.28 9.55
CA GLN A 151 24.24 22.35 8.38
C GLN A 151 25.14 21.10 8.30
N ILE A 152 24.80 20.17 7.41
CA ILE A 152 25.71 19.09 6.99
C ILE A 152 26.45 19.62 5.75
N ASN A 153 27.63 20.24 5.95
CA ASN A 153 28.59 20.73 4.93
C ASN A 153 28.05 21.17 3.53
N ASN A 154 27.98 22.50 3.34
CA ASN A 154 28.19 23.29 2.12
C ASN A 154 27.49 22.87 0.80
N ASN A 155 26.20 23.18 0.69
CA ASN A 155 25.55 23.90 -0.44
C ASN A 155 24.01 23.82 -0.31
N ILE A 156 23.46 24.05 0.88
CA ILE A 156 22.00 24.17 1.07
C ILE A 156 21.59 25.61 0.76
N ASP A 157 21.96 26.09 -0.43
CA ASP A 157 21.22 27.20 -1.03
C ASP A 157 19.82 26.68 -1.32
N LYS A 158 18.83 27.57 -1.36
CA LYS A 158 17.45 27.27 -1.77
C LYS A 158 17.46 26.63 -3.16
N ILE A 159 17.66 25.31 -3.26
CA ILE A 159 17.57 24.59 -4.52
C ILE A 159 16.08 24.61 -4.86
N LYS A 160 15.69 25.56 -5.71
CA LYS A 160 14.42 25.48 -6.43
C LYS A 160 14.48 24.18 -7.25
N HIS A 161 13.85 23.12 -6.74
CA HIS A 161 13.55 21.96 -7.55
C HIS A 161 12.41 22.34 -8.49
N VAL A 162 12.76 23.01 -9.59
CA VAL A 162 11.85 23.28 -10.68
C VAL A 162 11.61 21.96 -11.41
N ARG A 163 10.45 21.34 -11.17
CA ARG A 163 9.97 20.26 -12.03
C ARG A 163 9.18 20.89 -13.18
N PRO A 164 9.58 20.69 -14.46
CA PRO A 164 8.73 21.06 -15.57
C PRO A 164 7.44 20.22 -15.51
N PHE A 165 6.29 20.86 -15.70
CA PHE A 165 5.00 20.18 -15.87
C PHE A 165 5.08 19.26 -17.10
N ASP A 166 5.08 17.95 -16.85
CA ASP A 166 5.17 16.94 -17.90
C ASP A 166 3.78 16.69 -18.52
N GLU A 167 3.42 17.47 -19.55
CA GLU A 167 2.23 17.24 -20.40
C GLU A 167 2.30 15.92 -21.19
N THR A 168 3.41 15.17 -21.15
CA THR A 168 3.70 14.09 -22.11
C THR A 168 3.13 12.72 -21.74
N GLN A 169 2.28 12.59 -20.72
CA GLN A 169 1.60 11.32 -20.41
C GLN A 169 0.59 10.87 -21.49
N HIS A 170 0.36 11.63 -22.57
CA HIS A 170 -0.74 11.36 -23.50
C HIS A 170 -0.39 10.77 -24.88
N ASN A 171 0.83 10.27 -25.12
CA ASN A 171 1.17 9.59 -26.39
C ASN A 171 1.33 8.05 -26.26
N ILE A 172 0.61 7.44 -25.33
CA ILE A 172 0.64 5.99 -25.04
C ILE A 172 0.15 5.16 -26.24
N ALA A 173 -0.85 5.64 -26.97
CA ALA A 173 -1.42 4.93 -28.13
C ALA A 173 -0.43 4.72 -29.29
N HIS A 174 0.61 5.55 -29.40
CA HIS A 174 1.62 5.43 -30.45
C HIS A 174 2.75 4.44 -30.10
N LYS A 175 3.10 4.28 -28.82
CA LYS A 175 4.18 3.36 -28.37
C LYS A 175 3.77 1.89 -28.37
N VAL A 176 2.50 1.58 -28.10
CA VAL A 176 1.95 0.21 -28.19
C VAL A 176 2.01 -0.33 -29.63
N LYS A 177 2.05 0.55 -30.63
CA LYS A 177 2.19 0.17 -32.06
C LYS A 177 3.63 -0.19 -32.47
N THR A 178 4.64 0.10 -31.65
CA THR A 178 6.06 0.01 -32.02
C THR A 178 6.83 -1.14 -31.34
N PHE A 179 6.19 -1.98 -30.53
CA PHE A 179 6.77 -3.25 -30.07
C PHE A 179 6.69 -4.32 -31.17
N ASN A 180 7.36 -4.03 -32.29
CA ASN A 180 7.62 -4.98 -33.35
C ASN A 180 9.06 -5.48 -33.19
N ASP A 181 9.27 -6.77 -33.39
CA ASP A 181 10.63 -7.26 -33.67
C ASP A 181 11.21 -6.58 -34.93
N LYS A 182 12.47 -6.88 -35.26
CA LYS A 182 13.12 -6.39 -36.49
C LYS A 182 12.38 -6.77 -37.79
N ASP A 183 11.37 -7.65 -37.71
CA ASP A 183 10.57 -8.20 -38.79
C ASP A 183 9.07 -7.78 -38.75
N GLY A 184 8.66 -6.87 -37.87
CA GLY A 184 7.28 -6.36 -37.86
C GLY A 184 6.25 -7.25 -37.16
N ARG A 185 6.65 -8.25 -36.37
CA ARG A 185 5.70 -9.11 -35.64
C ARG A 185 5.44 -8.55 -34.25
N VAL A 186 4.15 -8.34 -33.92
CA VAL A 186 3.71 -7.94 -32.59
C VAL A 186 4.00 -9.11 -31.64
N MET A 187 4.93 -8.91 -30.71
CA MET A 187 5.12 -9.84 -29.58
C MET A 187 4.02 -9.61 -28.55
N VAL A 188 2.78 -9.86 -28.94
CA VAL A 188 1.76 -10.30 -27.98
C VAL A 188 2.27 -11.67 -27.56
N THR A 189 2.88 -11.80 -26.38
CA THR A 189 3.10 -13.15 -25.85
C THR A 189 1.75 -13.85 -25.91
N GLU A 190 1.67 -15.12 -26.33
CA GLU A 190 0.39 -15.83 -26.51
C GLU A 190 -0.54 -15.78 -25.27
N ARG A 191 -0.03 -15.30 -24.12
CA ARG A 191 -0.68 -15.22 -22.82
C ARG A 191 -1.37 -13.89 -22.49
N MET A 192 -1.03 -12.74 -23.11
CA MET A 192 -1.60 -11.44 -22.70
C MET A 192 -2.23 -10.68 -23.86
N SER A 193 -3.50 -10.31 -23.75
CA SER A 193 -4.21 -9.55 -24.78
C SER A 193 -3.75 -8.09 -24.87
N LEU A 194 -3.95 -7.45 -26.02
CA LEU A 194 -3.70 -6.02 -26.19
C LEU A 194 -4.49 -5.17 -25.20
N ASP A 195 -5.69 -5.59 -24.81
CA ASP A 195 -6.50 -4.85 -23.84
C ASP A 195 -5.96 -5.01 -22.42
N GLN A 196 -5.42 -6.17 -22.06
CA GLN A 196 -4.69 -6.36 -20.81
C GLN A 196 -3.44 -5.47 -20.75
N LEU A 197 -2.63 -5.45 -21.80
CA LEU A 197 -1.47 -4.56 -21.89
C LEU A 197 -1.85 -3.08 -21.77
N LYS A 198 -2.91 -2.64 -22.45
CA LYS A 198 -3.40 -1.26 -22.35
C LYS A 198 -3.84 -0.91 -20.93
N ARG A 199 -4.49 -1.83 -20.20
CA ARG A 199 -4.90 -1.60 -18.81
C ARG A 199 -3.68 -1.38 -17.91
N ILE A 200 -2.65 -2.21 -18.05
CA ILE A 200 -1.38 -2.06 -17.32
C ILE A 200 -0.74 -0.70 -17.64
N GLU A 201 -0.65 -0.32 -18.92
CA GLU A 201 -0.05 0.97 -19.31
C GLU A 201 -0.84 2.17 -18.76
N ILE A 202 -2.17 2.11 -18.77
CA ILE A 202 -3.02 3.16 -18.20
C ILE A 202 -2.85 3.21 -16.67
N SER A 203 -2.80 2.05 -16.02
CA SER A 203 -2.55 1.97 -14.58
C SER A 203 -1.22 2.62 -14.23
N LEU A 204 -0.12 2.18 -14.87
CA LEU A 204 1.22 2.72 -14.62
C LEU A 204 1.33 4.21 -14.92
N ALA A 205 0.59 4.73 -15.91
CA ALA A 205 0.54 6.16 -16.18
C ALA A 205 -0.19 6.94 -15.08
N ASN A 206 -1.18 6.32 -14.44
CA ASN A 206 -1.88 6.87 -13.27
C ASN A 206 -1.11 6.64 -11.96
N GLU A 207 -0.03 5.86 -11.99
CA GLU A 207 0.84 5.60 -10.85
C GLU A 207 2.01 6.59 -10.82
N HIS A 208 2.50 6.85 -9.61
CA HIS A 208 3.45 7.91 -9.32
C HIS A 208 4.89 7.54 -9.71
N HIS A 209 5.77 8.53 -9.89
CA HIS A 209 7.21 8.33 -10.07
C HIS A 209 7.99 8.76 -8.81
N TRP A 210 8.27 7.83 -7.90
CA TRP A 210 8.93 8.09 -6.61
C TRP A 210 10.43 8.08 -6.78
N LYS A 211 11.13 9.20 -6.54
CA LYS A 211 12.59 9.21 -6.61
C LYS A 211 13.18 8.14 -5.70
N LYS A 212 14.29 7.54 -6.13
CA LYS A 212 15.08 6.72 -5.22
C LYS A 212 15.53 7.59 -4.03
N PRO A 213 15.51 7.08 -2.79
CA PRO A 213 16.16 7.76 -1.69
C PRO A 213 17.59 8.14 -2.11
N HIS A 214 18.01 9.39 -1.88
CA HIS A 214 19.43 9.71 -2.06
C HIS A 214 20.24 8.74 -1.23
N SER A 215 21.22 8.10 -1.87
CA SER A 215 22.12 7.15 -1.25
C SER A 215 22.92 7.89 -0.20
N THR A 216 22.40 7.95 1.03
CA THR A 216 23.26 8.10 2.20
C THR A 216 24.27 6.95 2.12
N PRO A 217 25.56 7.20 2.39
CA PRO A 217 26.55 6.14 2.37
C PRO A 217 26.02 4.99 3.22
N LYS A 218 25.76 3.83 2.60
CA LYS A 218 25.25 2.64 3.28
C LYS A 218 26.02 2.54 4.60
N PRO A 219 25.36 2.65 5.76
CA PRO A 219 26.05 2.38 7.01
C PRO A 219 26.70 1.02 6.81
N GLN A 220 28.01 0.90 7.05
CA GLN A 220 28.64 -0.41 7.06
C GLN A 220 28.05 -1.16 8.26
N ILE A 221 26.91 -1.82 8.04
CA ILE A 221 26.25 -2.64 9.05
C ILE A 221 27.19 -3.80 9.31
N THR A 222 27.83 -3.76 10.47
CA THR A 222 28.71 -4.79 11.03
C THR A 222 27.97 -6.09 11.41
N ASN A 223 26.67 -6.19 11.08
CA ASN A 223 25.77 -7.28 11.49
C ASN A 223 25.39 -8.28 10.37
N LYS A 224 26.22 -8.48 9.35
CA LYS A 224 26.08 -9.65 8.42
C LYS A 224 25.97 -11.01 9.16
N LEU A 225 26.34 -11.07 10.43
CA LEU A 225 26.25 -12.25 11.30
C LEU A 225 24.81 -12.62 11.72
N ARG A 226 23.85 -11.68 11.79
CA ARG A 226 22.45 -12.00 12.18
C ARG A 226 21.67 -12.70 11.07
N VAL A 227 21.91 -12.31 9.83
CA VAL A 227 21.20 -12.84 8.64
C VAL A 227 21.57 -14.30 8.35
N ARG A 228 22.78 -14.73 8.73
CA ARG A 228 23.22 -16.14 8.60
C ARG A 228 22.40 -17.16 9.39
N ASN A 229 21.49 -16.72 10.27
CA ASN A 229 20.65 -17.61 11.06
C ASN A 229 19.22 -17.75 10.51
N PHE A 230 18.84 -17.03 9.46
CA PHE A 230 17.53 -17.20 8.84
C PHE A 230 17.51 -18.38 7.85
N PRO A 231 16.35 -18.99 7.59
CA PRO A 231 16.22 -20.03 6.57
C PRO A 231 16.68 -19.50 5.21
N GLN A 232 17.30 -20.36 4.39
CA GLN A 232 17.70 -20.03 3.01
C GLN A 232 16.50 -19.77 2.08
N ARG A 233 15.32 -20.27 2.45
CA ARG A 233 14.08 -20.09 1.70
C ARG A 233 12.93 -19.83 2.66
N VAL A 234 12.12 -18.83 2.31
CA VAL A 234 10.81 -18.56 2.89
C VAL A 234 9.88 -18.28 1.71
N ASP A 235 8.73 -18.93 1.65
CA ASP A 235 7.68 -18.58 0.70
C ASP A 235 6.32 -18.73 1.37
N TRP A 236 5.67 -17.60 1.67
CA TRP A 236 4.38 -17.58 2.36
C TRP A 236 3.22 -18.11 1.51
N SER A 237 3.42 -18.28 0.20
CA SER A 237 2.43 -18.90 -0.69
C SER A 237 2.44 -20.44 -0.63
N GLU A 238 3.46 -21.03 0.02
CA GLU A 238 3.62 -22.48 0.16
C GLU A 238 4.22 -22.88 1.52
N TYR A 239 4.12 -22.01 2.51
CA TYR A 239 4.77 -22.17 3.81
C TYR A 239 4.25 -23.40 4.54
N GLU A 240 5.12 -24.38 4.76
CA GLU A 240 4.75 -25.70 5.33
C GLU A 240 3.58 -26.38 4.57
N GLY A 241 3.48 -26.15 3.25
CA GLY A 241 2.41 -26.69 2.40
C GLY A 241 1.09 -25.93 2.48
N VAL A 242 1.07 -24.74 3.10
CA VAL A 242 -0.12 -23.90 3.24
C VAL A 242 0.12 -22.53 2.61
N ASP A 243 -0.77 -22.12 1.72
CA ASP A 243 -0.81 -20.76 1.18
C ASP A 243 -1.47 -19.81 2.19
N TYR A 244 -0.68 -18.89 2.74
CA TYR A 244 -1.15 -17.82 3.63
C TYR A 244 -1.32 -16.48 2.93
N THR A 245 -0.96 -16.37 1.65
CA THR A 245 -1.03 -15.10 0.92
C THR A 245 -2.47 -14.75 0.56
N ALA A 246 -2.73 -13.46 0.35
CA ALA A 246 -3.97 -12.97 -0.26
C ALA A 246 -4.19 -13.58 -1.67
N PRO A 247 -5.40 -13.59 -2.24
CA PRO A 247 -5.64 -13.92 -3.65
C PRO A 247 -4.92 -12.95 -4.60
N VAL A 248 -4.57 -13.37 -5.81
CA VAL A 248 -4.05 -12.47 -6.85
C VAL A 248 -5.18 -11.55 -7.32
N TYR A 249 -4.99 -10.25 -7.18
CA TYR A 249 -5.96 -9.22 -7.56
C TYR A 249 -5.60 -8.55 -8.91
N ASP A 250 -6.56 -7.86 -9.53
CA ASP A 250 -6.39 -7.03 -10.73
C ASP A 250 -6.86 -5.59 -10.41
N GLN A 251 -5.94 -4.64 -10.42
CA GLN A 251 -6.22 -3.23 -10.12
C GLN A 251 -6.88 -2.47 -11.29
N ASP A 252 -7.01 -3.11 -12.46
CA ASP A 252 -7.52 -2.53 -13.69
C ASP A 252 -6.72 -1.25 -14.07
N LYS A 253 -7.38 -0.19 -14.53
CA LYS A 253 -6.77 1.07 -14.98
C LYS A 253 -6.44 2.07 -13.86
N CYS A 254 -6.91 1.82 -12.64
CA CYS A 254 -6.73 2.74 -11.53
C CYS A 254 -5.31 2.60 -10.95
N GLY A 255 -4.63 3.72 -10.69
CA GLY A 255 -3.30 3.75 -10.07
C GLY A 255 -3.36 3.43 -8.56
N SER A 256 -3.88 2.25 -8.21
CA SER A 256 -4.15 1.82 -6.84
C SER A 256 -3.24 0.68 -6.37
N CYS A 257 -2.09 0.47 -7.02
CA CYS A 257 -1.10 -0.53 -6.64
C CYS A 257 -0.72 -0.46 -5.15
N TYR A 258 -0.59 0.76 -4.61
CA TYR A 258 -0.33 1.00 -3.19
C TYR A 258 -1.42 0.41 -2.28
N ALA A 259 -2.70 0.54 -2.66
CA ALA A 259 -3.81 0.03 -1.87
C ALA A 259 -3.91 -1.50 -1.98
N PHE A 260 -3.72 -2.06 -3.17
CA PHE A 260 -3.68 -3.51 -3.37
C PHE A 260 -2.49 -4.18 -2.66
N ALA A 261 -1.30 -3.56 -2.69
CA ALA A 261 -0.13 -4.05 -1.98
C ALA A 261 -0.38 -4.02 -0.46
N ALA A 262 -0.91 -2.92 0.07
CA ALA A 262 -1.23 -2.79 1.50
C ALA A 262 -2.30 -3.80 1.96
N VAL A 263 -3.40 -3.95 1.22
CA VAL A 263 -4.46 -4.92 1.52
C VAL A 263 -3.94 -6.35 1.42
N SER A 264 -3.20 -6.69 0.37
CA SER A 264 -2.64 -8.04 0.20
C SER A 264 -1.67 -8.38 1.34
N LEU A 265 -0.85 -7.41 1.77
CA LEU A 265 0.03 -7.55 2.93
C LEU A 265 -0.78 -7.81 4.19
N PHE A 266 -1.76 -6.95 4.48
CA PHE A 266 -2.60 -7.02 5.68
C PHE A 266 -3.35 -8.35 5.76
N GLU A 267 -4.03 -8.75 4.69
CA GLU A 267 -4.75 -10.04 4.60
C GLU A 267 -3.80 -11.23 4.82
N SER A 268 -2.62 -11.20 4.21
CA SER A 268 -1.65 -12.28 4.35
C SER A 268 -1.17 -12.40 5.79
N ARG A 269 -0.81 -11.29 6.44
CA ARG A 269 -0.39 -11.30 7.85
C ARG A 269 -1.53 -11.68 8.79
N LEU A 270 -2.77 -11.31 8.49
CA LEU A 270 -3.94 -11.73 9.24
C LEU A 270 -4.15 -13.24 9.14
N ARG A 271 -3.97 -13.84 7.95
CA ARG A 271 -3.99 -15.29 7.74
C ARG A 271 -2.84 -15.97 8.47
N ILE A 272 -1.62 -15.42 8.45
CA ILE A 272 -0.47 -15.98 9.16
C ILE A 272 -0.73 -15.99 10.67
N GLN A 273 -1.07 -14.84 11.25
CA GLN A 273 -1.25 -14.71 12.70
C GLN A 273 -2.43 -15.55 13.21
N SER A 274 -3.54 -15.57 12.47
CA SER A 274 -4.70 -16.40 12.83
C SER A 274 -4.55 -17.88 12.45
N LYS A 275 -3.48 -18.27 11.75
CA LYS A 275 -3.34 -19.56 11.04
C LYS A 275 -4.56 -19.91 10.18
N LYS A 276 -4.99 -18.95 9.36
CA LYS A 276 -6.16 -18.97 8.47
C LYS A 276 -7.52 -19.11 9.18
N ALA A 277 -7.60 -18.95 10.50
CA ALA A 277 -8.89 -18.84 11.17
C ALA A 277 -9.66 -17.59 10.75
N ILE A 278 -8.94 -16.51 10.41
CA ILE A 278 -9.49 -15.36 9.71
C ILE A 278 -8.99 -15.39 8.27
N ASN A 279 -9.93 -15.42 7.32
CA ASN A 279 -9.67 -15.48 5.88
C ASN A 279 -10.59 -14.50 5.13
N GLU A 280 -10.71 -13.30 5.68
CA GLU A 280 -11.54 -12.23 5.13
C GLU A 280 -10.82 -11.52 3.98
N GLU A 281 -11.61 -11.02 3.03
CA GLU A 281 -11.16 -10.08 2.02
C GLU A 281 -11.47 -8.66 2.48
N ILE A 282 -10.49 -7.76 2.35
CA ILE A 282 -10.55 -6.37 2.79
C ILE A 282 -10.82 -5.45 1.60
N SER A 283 -11.60 -4.40 1.82
CA SER A 283 -11.97 -3.48 0.75
C SER A 283 -10.81 -2.57 0.35
N VAL A 284 -10.30 -2.76 -0.86
CA VAL A 284 -9.42 -1.78 -1.53
C VAL A 284 -10.17 -0.50 -1.86
N GLN A 285 -11.45 -0.59 -2.23
CA GLN A 285 -12.27 0.56 -2.62
C GLN A 285 -12.46 1.55 -1.47
N ASP A 286 -12.54 1.08 -0.23
CA ASP A 286 -12.64 1.93 0.95
C ASP A 286 -11.37 2.78 1.13
N ILE A 287 -10.18 2.25 0.84
CA ILE A 287 -8.94 3.05 0.82
C ILE A 287 -9.01 4.07 -0.31
N VAL A 288 -9.21 3.58 -1.55
CA VAL A 288 -9.20 4.42 -2.76
C VAL A 288 -10.22 5.54 -2.69
N SER A 289 -11.35 5.33 -2.01
CA SER A 289 -12.45 6.31 -1.99
C SER A 289 -12.50 7.20 -0.78
N CYS A 290 -11.94 6.78 0.36
CA CYS A 290 -12.18 7.45 1.63
C CYS A 290 -10.93 7.90 2.36
N SER A 291 -9.78 7.32 2.04
CA SER A 291 -8.54 7.67 2.72
C SER A 291 -8.05 9.04 2.25
N PHE A 292 -8.12 10.03 3.15
CA PHE A 292 -7.50 11.34 2.97
C PHE A 292 -5.98 11.33 3.23
N TYR A 293 -5.39 10.16 3.48
CA TYR A 293 -3.92 9.96 3.51
C TYR A 293 -3.34 9.52 2.16
N SER A 294 -4.19 9.44 1.12
CA SER A 294 -3.85 8.98 -0.22
C SER A 294 -4.68 9.70 -1.28
N GLN A 295 -4.35 9.51 -2.55
CA GLN A 295 -4.89 10.28 -3.68
C GLN A 295 -5.79 9.44 -4.58
N GLY A 296 -6.41 8.39 -4.03
CA GLY A 296 -7.33 7.51 -4.73
C GLY A 296 -6.65 6.79 -5.89
N CYS A 297 -7.14 6.99 -7.12
CA CYS A 297 -6.49 6.42 -8.31
C CYS A 297 -5.27 7.20 -8.82
N GLY A 298 -4.96 8.34 -8.20
CA GLY A 298 -3.79 9.16 -8.54
C GLY A 298 -2.50 8.71 -7.85
N GLY A 299 -2.57 7.71 -6.97
CA GLY A 299 -1.42 7.22 -6.22
C GLY A 299 -1.61 7.25 -4.70
N GLY A 300 -0.51 6.95 -4.02
CA GLY A 300 -0.44 6.81 -2.56
C GLY A 300 0.67 5.88 -2.08
N PHE A 301 0.80 5.77 -0.75
CA PHE A 301 1.86 5.00 -0.10
C PHE A 301 1.30 3.90 0.80
N VAL A 302 1.90 2.72 0.78
CA VAL A 302 1.51 1.61 1.69
C VAL A 302 1.60 2.01 3.16
N ILE A 303 2.57 2.84 3.54
CA ILE A 303 2.69 3.32 4.93
C ILE A 303 1.50 4.20 5.32
N SER A 304 1.10 5.13 4.46
CA SER A 304 -0.10 5.95 4.63
C SER A 304 -1.37 5.10 4.77
N VAL A 305 -1.48 4.02 3.98
CA VAL A 305 -2.60 3.07 4.10
C VAL A 305 -2.55 2.31 5.43
N GLY A 306 -1.38 1.83 5.84
CA GLY A 306 -1.22 1.19 7.15
C GLY A 306 -1.57 2.13 8.30
N GLN A 307 -1.27 3.42 8.14
CA GLN A 307 -1.61 4.45 9.11
C GLN A 307 -3.12 4.73 9.12
N TRP A 308 -3.76 4.81 7.95
CA TRP A 308 -5.23 4.88 7.83
C TRP A 308 -5.91 3.70 8.52
N MET A 309 -5.39 2.47 8.32
CA MET A 309 -5.88 1.27 8.98
C MET A 309 -5.67 1.30 10.50
N LYS A 310 -4.61 1.95 11.00
CA LYS A 310 -4.37 2.10 12.44
C LYS A 310 -5.33 3.12 13.06
N ASP A 311 -5.57 4.22 12.35
CA ASP A 311 -6.32 5.36 12.86
C ASP A 311 -7.83 5.14 12.77
N HIS A 312 -8.30 4.72 11.61
CA HIS A 312 -9.73 4.61 11.30
C HIS A 312 -10.18 3.15 11.20
N GLY A 313 -9.27 2.23 10.88
CA GLY A 313 -9.61 0.85 10.56
C GLY A 313 -10.11 0.70 9.13
N ILE A 314 -10.43 -0.53 8.73
CA ILE A 314 -10.84 -0.87 7.36
C ILE A 314 -12.03 -1.83 7.36
N VAL A 315 -12.85 -1.73 6.31
CA VAL A 315 -14.02 -2.59 6.09
C VAL A 315 -13.69 -3.79 5.21
N GLN A 316 -14.55 -4.80 5.27
CA GLN A 316 -14.47 -5.99 4.41
C GLN A 316 -14.84 -5.65 2.95
N ASN A 317 -14.29 -6.40 2.00
CA ASN A 317 -14.55 -6.23 0.57
C ASN A 317 -16.05 -6.29 0.23
N LYS A 318 -16.82 -7.16 0.91
CA LYS A 318 -18.29 -7.26 0.73
C LYS A 318 -19.07 -5.97 1.06
N CYS A 319 -18.49 -5.08 1.88
CA CYS A 319 -19.09 -3.81 2.27
C CYS A 319 -18.84 -2.74 1.20
N PHE A 320 -17.65 -2.73 0.59
CA PHE A 320 -17.34 -1.82 -0.52
C PHE A 320 -16.48 -2.53 -1.58
N PRO A 321 -17.10 -3.30 -2.50
CA PRO A 321 -16.38 -4.00 -3.55
C PRO A 321 -15.58 -3.07 -4.48
N TYR A 322 -14.43 -3.55 -4.94
CA TYR A 322 -13.59 -2.82 -5.90
C TYR A 322 -14.30 -2.56 -7.23
N GLY A 323 -14.17 -1.35 -7.77
CA GLY A 323 -14.79 -0.92 -9.02
C GLY A 323 -16.17 -0.25 -8.87
N MET A 324 -16.72 -0.20 -7.65
CA MET A 324 -17.90 0.62 -7.35
C MET A 324 -17.53 2.12 -7.44
N THR A 325 -18.00 2.78 -8.50
CA THR A 325 -17.90 4.24 -8.68
C THR A 325 -19.29 4.81 -8.95
N ASP A 326 -19.68 5.87 -8.25
CA ASP A 326 -20.94 6.56 -8.51
C ASP A 326 -20.74 7.46 -9.74
N GLN A 327 -21.31 7.09 -10.89
CA GLN A 327 -21.28 7.92 -12.11
C GLN A 327 -19.87 8.32 -12.58
N GLY A 328 -18.85 7.52 -12.27
CA GLY A 328 -17.44 7.82 -12.60
C GLY A 328 -16.73 8.74 -11.60
N LEU A 329 -17.39 9.12 -10.51
CA LEU A 329 -16.79 9.81 -9.37
C LEU A 329 -16.60 8.82 -8.21
N ILE A 330 -15.43 8.90 -7.59
CA ILE A 330 -15.08 8.15 -6.39
C ILE A 330 -15.86 8.79 -5.23
N SER A 331 -16.91 8.13 -4.76
CA SER A 331 -17.78 8.63 -3.69
C SER A 331 -17.59 7.78 -2.44
N CYS A 332 -17.21 8.42 -1.32
CA CYS A 332 -17.09 7.76 -0.02
C CYS A 332 -18.46 7.59 0.70
N LYS A 333 -19.59 7.66 -0.02
CA LYS A 333 -20.94 7.71 0.54
C LYS A 333 -21.58 6.31 0.75
N GLN A 334 -20.86 5.22 0.52
CA GLN A 334 -21.38 3.85 0.63
C GLN A 334 -21.76 3.47 2.07
N LYS A 335 -23.01 3.03 2.29
CA LYS A 335 -23.48 2.42 3.54
C LYS A 335 -23.31 0.90 3.50
N CYS A 336 -23.03 0.31 4.67
CA CYS A 336 -22.88 -1.13 4.83
C CYS A 336 -23.88 -1.65 5.86
N ASP A 337 -25.01 -2.17 5.38
CA ASP A 337 -26.00 -2.80 6.27
C ASP A 337 -25.60 -4.24 6.60
N GLN A 338 -25.79 -4.62 7.86
CA GLN A 338 -25.23 -5.84 8.44
C GLN A 338 -25.92 -7.14 8.03
N GLN A 339 -26.90 -7.13 7.12
CA GLN A 339 -27.69 -8.33 6.82
C GLN A 339 -27.65 -8.84 5.38
N ASP A 340 -27.45 -8.01 4.37
CA ASP A 340 -27.19 -8.45 3.01
C ASP A 340 -26.47 -7.29 2.30
N GLY A 341 -25.56 -7.58 1.38
CA GLY A 341 -24.70 -6.58 0.75
C GLY A 341 -25.43 -5.32 0.26
N VAL A 342 -24.69 -4.20 0.29
CA VAL A 342 -24.91 -2.93 -0.45
C VAL A 342 -26.37 -2.51 -0.65
N SER A 343 -26.85 -1.51 0.09
CA SER A 343 -28.02 -0.71 -0.31
C SER A 343 -27.55 0.61 -0.94
N PRO A 344 -28.01 0.96 -2.16
CA PRO A 344 -27.86 2.31 -2.70
C PRO A 344 -28.60 3.34 -1.82
N ILE A 345 -28.11 4.58 -1.80
CA ILE A 345 -28.85 5.72 -1.25
C ILE A 345 -29.82 6.21 -2.33
N GLU A 346 -31.12 5.98 -2.14
CA GLU A 346 -32.17 6.73 -2.84
C GLU A 346 -32.51 7.97 -2.00
N ASP A 347 -31.76 9.05 -2.17
CA ASP A 347 -32.17 10.38 -1.68
C ASP A 347 -32.05 11.37 -2.85
N ASP A 348 -33.14 12.09 -3.10
CA ASP A 348 -33.41 12.95 -4.26
C ASP A 348 -32.23 13.86 -4.64
N ILE A 349 -31.61 13.54 -5.78
CA ILE A 349 -30.57 14.36 -6.39
C ILE A 349 -31.21 15.64 -6.95
N HIS A 350 -31.22 16.71 -6.16
CA HIS A 350 -31.29 18.05 -6.72
C HIS A 350 -29.94 18.38 -7.36
N ILE A 351 -29.79 17.99 -8.63
CA ILE A 351 -28.73 18.49 -9.51
C ILE A 351 -28.94 19.99 -9.64
N LEU A 352 -28.15 20.80 -8.93
CA LEU A 352 -27.90 22.16 -9.35
C LEU A 352 -27.04 22.09 -10.61
N SER A 353 -27.70 21.81 -11.74
CA SER A 353 -27.13 22.13 -13.04
C SER A 353 -26.96 23.64 -13.03
N ASN A 354 -25.72 24.13 -13.13
CA ASN A 354 -25.45 25.53 -13.44
C ASN A 354 -25.90 25.79 -14.89
N GLN A 355 -27.22 25.82 -15.10
CA GLN A 355 -27.85 26.49 -16.22
C GLN A 355 -27.94 27.97 -15.87
N ASN A 356 -26.82 28.68 -16.00
CA ASN A 356 -26.81 30.08 -16.44
C ASN A 356 -25.36 30.52 -16.63
N GLY A 357 -25.05 30.87 -17.89
CA GLY A 357 -23.76 31.40 -18.30
C GLY A 357 -23.42 32.70 -17.57
N THR A 358 -22.77 32.59 -16.42
CA THR A 358 -22.07 33.68 -15.77
C THR A 358 -20.62 33.61 -16.20
N LYS A 359 -20.21 34.58 -17.00
CA LYS A 359 -18.80 34.91 -17.22
C LYS A 359 -18.16 35.18 -15.87
N PHE A 360 -17.24 34.34 -15.44
CA PHE A 360 -16.38 34.67 -14.31
C PHE A 360 -15.39 35.76 -14.74
N PRO A 361 -15.29 36.87 -14.00
CA PRO A 361 -14.35 37.92 -14.29
C PRO A 361 -12.94 37.45 -13.93
N ASN A 362 -12.05 37.58 -14.91
CA ASN A 362 -10.63 37.38 -14.78
C ASN A 362 -10.05 38.47 -13.85
N LYS A 363 -9.49 38.09 -12.69
CA LYS A 363 -8.23 38.60 -12.13
C LYS A 363 -7.96 38.02 -10.74
N ASP A 364 -6.71 37.58 -10.60
CA ASP A 364 -5.98 37.15 -9.41
C ASP A 364 -6.16 35.67 -9.02
N LYS A 365 -5.00 35.01 -8.96
CA LYS A 365 -4.72 33.58 -9.07
C LYS A 365 -4.96 32.82 -7.75
N ASP A 366 -5.00 31.49 -7.90
CA ASP A 366 -4.83 30.43 -6.89
C ASP A 366 -6.10 29.87 -6.24
N GLU A 367 -6.77 28.96 -6.96
CA GLU A 367 -7.70 28.01 -6.36
C GLU A 367 -7.24 26.57 -6.68
N TYR A 368 -6.87 25.86 -5.63
CA TYR A 368 -6.30 24.50 -5.64
C TYR A 368 -7.31 23.50 -6.21
N VAL A 369 -6.95 22.80 -7.29
CA VAL A 369 -7.68 21.61 -7.73
C VAL A 369 -7.15 20.42 -6.94
N VAL A 370 -7.60 20.27 -5.69
CA VAL A 370 -7.64 18.98 -5.01
C VAL A 370 -9.02 18.41 -5.31
N ASN A 371 -9.05 17.20 -5.89
CA ASN A 371 -10.30 16.56 -6.27
C ASN A 371 -11.24 16.52 -5.07
N ALA A 372 -12.43 17.07 -5.29
CA ALA A 372 -13.50 17.25 -4.33
C ALA A 372 -13.74 15.98 -3.52
N ILE A 373 -13.14 15.94 -2.34
CA ILE A 373 -13.71 15.23 -1.21
C ILE A 373 -14.87 16.12 -0.78
N ASP A 374 -16.03 15.90 -1.41
CA ASP A 374 -17.31 16.51 -1.01
C ASP A 374 -17.39 16.45 0.52
N ALA A 375 -17.28 17.62 1.17
CA ALA A 375 -17.08 17.80 2.60
C ALA A 375 -17.62 16.62 3.43
N LEU A 376 -16.71 15.72 3.82
CA LEU A 376 -17.06 14.50 4.54
C LEU A 376 -17.60 14.90 5.92
N ASP A 377 -18.92 14.97 6.05
CA ASP A 377 -19.56 15.02 7.36
C ASP A 377 -19.16 13.72 8.10
N SER A 378 -18.55 13.85 9.28
CA SER A 378 -18.18 12.75 10.20
C SER A 378 -19.29 11.69 10.36
N LYS A 379 -20.55 12.08 10.15
CA LYS A 379 -21.71 11.16 10.12
C LYS A 379 -21.60 10.06 9.07
N PHE A 380 -20.99 10.28 7.90
CA PHE A 380 -20.88 9.28 6.83
C PHE A 380 -19.89 8.15 7.17
N PHE A 381 -18.86 8.44 7.95
CA PHE A 381 -17.92 7.43 8.42
C PHE A 381 -18.53 6.53 9.50
N ASN A 382 -19.35 7.10 10.37
CA ASN A 382 -20.01 6.41 11.48
C ASN A 382 -21.02 5.33 11.06
N HIS A 383 -21.41 5.26 9.78
CA HIS A 383 -22.30 4.22 9.25
C HIS A 383 -21.58 2.93 8.83
N ARG A 384 -20.24 2.86 8.92
CA ARG A 384 -19.45 1.67 8.59
C ARG A 384 -18.85 1.08 9.86
N ARG A 385 -19.11 -0.20 10.13
CA ARG A 385 -18.37 -0.91 11.17
C ARG A 385 -16.99 -1.28 10.61
N ARG A 386 -15.96 -0.54 11.02
CA ARG A 386 -14.55 -0.84 10.74
C ARG A 386 -14.07 -1.80 11.83
N GLU A 387 -13.78 -3.04 11.46
CA GLU A 387 -13.47 -4.13 12.41
C GLU A 387 -11.98 -4.50 12.39
N PHE A 388 -11.27 -4.15 11.32
CA PHE A 388 -9.87 -4.51 11.11
C PHE A 388 -8.99 -3.28 11.28
N TYR A 389 -7.98 -3.40 12.14
CA TYR A 389 -7.05 -2.33 12.42
C TYR A 389 -5.61 -2.78 12.22
N ALA A 390 -4.75 -1.86 11.82
CA ALA A 390 -3.31 -2.06 11.93
C ALA A 390 -2.86 -1.75 13.37
N LYS A 391 -1.92 -2.55 13.87
CA LYS A 391 -1.19 -2.29 15.12
C LYS A 391 -0.11 -1.24 14.92
N SER A 392 0.64 -1.35 13.82
CA SER A 392 1.70 -0.42 13.43
C SER A 392 1.96 -0.53 11.92
N THR A 393 2.67 0.47 11.39
CA THR A 393 3.12 0.55 9.99
C THR A 393 4.50 1.20 9.98
N GLY A 394 5.32 0.94 8.96
CA GLY A 394 6.62 1.61 8.84
C GLY A 394 7.49 1.06 7.72
N TYR A 395 8.65 1.68 7.53
CA TYR A 395 9.66 1.22 6.59
C TYR A 395 10.42 0.02 7.12
N VAL A 396 10.72 -0.92 6.23
CA VAL A 396 11.72 -1.97 6.48
C VAL A 396 13.08 -1.30 6.65
N GLY A 397 13.80 -1.65 7.71
CA GLY A 397 15.00 -0.91 8.14
C GLY A 397 14.71 0.28 9.06
N ASN A 398 13.46 0.44 9.54
CA ASN A 398 12.97 1.44 10.51
C ASN A 398 12.71 2.85 9.99
N TYR A 399 13.35 3.29 8.91
CA TYR A 399 13.13 4.63 8.34
C TYR A 399 13.39 4.62 6.82
N TYR A 400 12.84 5.61 6.12
CA TYR A 400 13.02 5.78 4.69
C TYR A 400 14.50 5.88 4.30
N GLY A 401 14.92 5.11 3.29
CA GLY A 401 16.31 5.06 2.83
C GLY A 401 17.21 4.05 3.53
N ASN A 402 16.75 3.36 4.58
CA ASN A 402 17.52 2.31 5.27
C ASN A 402 17.12 0.88 4.87
N CYS A 403 16.34 0.74 3.80
CA CYS A 403 15.98 -0.56 3.27
C CYS A 403 17.22 -1.27 2.69
N SER A 404 17.29 -2.58 2.86
CA SER A 404 18.36 -3.43 2.33
C SER A 404 17.88 -4.86 2.21
N GLU A 405 18.60 -5.68 1.45
CA GLU A 405 18.38 -7.13 1.37
C GLU A 405 18.24 -7.76 2.76
N ASP A 406 19.21 -7.51 3.65
CA ASP A 406 19.25 -8.04 5.01
C ASP A 406 18.00 -7.64 5.82
N ALA A 407 17.58 -6.38 5.74
CA ALA A 407 16.41 -5.87 6.43
C ALA A 407 15.10 -6.48 5.88
N MET A 408 15.02 -6.72 4.57
CA MET A 408 13.88 -7.39 3.94
C MET A 408 13.79 -8.86 4.34
N ILE A 409 14.93 -9.59 4.39
CA ILE A 409 14.99 -10.98 4.88
C ILE A 409 14.49 -11.06 6.33
N GLU A 410 14.94 -10.15 7.19
CA GLU A 410 14.50 -10.07 8.59
C GLU A 410 13.00 -9.79 8.70
N ALA A 411 12.48 -8.81 7.95
CA ALA A 411 11.07 -8.42 7.98
C ALA A 411 10.13 -9.53 7.45
N LEU A 412 10.59 -10.34 6.49
CA LEU A 412 9.81 -11.44 5.92
C LEU A 412 9.56 -12.60 6.88
N GLN A 413 10.26 -12.67 8.01
CA GLN A 413 10.01 -13.69 9.03
C GLN A 413 8.66 -13.50 9.74
N GLU A 414 8.07 -12.30 9.65
CA GLU A 414 6.75 -11.99 10.21
C GLU A 414 5.61 -12.09 9.17
N GLY A 415 5.93 -12.42 7.93
CA GLY A 415 4.98 -12.43 6.81
C GLY A 415 5.41 -11.52 5.65
N PRO A 416 4.62 -11.50 4.56
CA PRO A 416 4.88 -10.66 3.41
C PRO A 416 5.11 -9.19 3.76
N ILE A 417 5.89 -8.51 2.92
CA ILE A 417 6.20 -7.08 2.98
C ILE A 417 5.90 -6.42 1.63
N HIS A 418 5.67 -5.11 1.62
CA HIS A 418 5.56 -4.35 0.38
C HIS A 418 6.96 -3.94 -0.09
N ALA A 419 7.17 -3.86 -1.41
CA ALA A 419 8.29 -3.14 -2.01
C ALA A 419 7.82 -2.29 -3.19
N SER A 420 8.40 -1.10 -3.34
CA SER A 420 8.23 -0.27 -4.53
C SER A 420 9.29 -0.62 -5.57
N ILE A 421 8.89 -0.65 -6.84
CA ILE A 421 9.74 -1.04 -7.97
C ILE A 421 9.53 -0.11 -9.16
N TYR A 422 10.46 -0.14 -10.11
CA TYR A 422 10.25 0.38 -11.47
C TYR A 422 9.63 -0.69 -12.37
N ALA A 423 8.35 -0.56 -12.69
CA ALA A 423 7.58 -1.54 -13.45
C ALA A 423 7.31 -1.14 -14.91
N SER A 424 7.73 0.06 -15.33
CA SER A 424 7.57 0.54 -16.71
C SER A 424 8.51 -0.11 -17.72
N ALA A 425 9.51 -0.88 -17.26
CA ALA A 425 10.40 -1.64 -18.12
C ALA A 425 9.59 -2.61 -19.03
N PRO A 426 9.82 -2.63 -20.35
CA PRO A 426 9.16 -3.58 -21.24
C PRO A 426 9.37 -5.04 -20.83
N SER A 427 10.60 -5.42 -20.45
CA SER A 427 10.93 -6.76 -19.93
C SER A 427 10.08 -7.16 -18.71
N PHE A 428 9.80 -6.22 -17.79
CA PHE A 428 8.98 -6.46 -16.61
C PHE A 428 7.52 -6.74 -16.99
N LYS A 429 6.95 -5.91 -17.87
CA LYS A 429 5.56 -6.04 -18.34
C LYS A 429 5.33 -7.36 -19.09
N LEU A 430 6.35 -7.83 -19.82
CA LEU A 430 6.29 -9.04 -20.65
C LEU A 430 6.80 -10.29 -19.94
N TYR A 431 7.13 -10.21 -18.64
CA TYR A 431 7.63 -11.35 -17.87
C TYR A 431 6.67 -12.54 -17.92
N THR A 432 7.25 -13.74 -17.96
CA THR A 432 6.49 -15.00 -18.01
C THR A 432 7.00 -16.03 -17.02
N ASP A 433 8.31 -16.22 -16.90
CA ASP A 433 8.95 -17.18 -16.00
C ASP A 433 10.45 -16.85 -15.81
N GLY A 434 11.12 -17.57 -14.91
CA GLY A 434 12.55 -17.43 -14.59
C GLY A 434 12.84 -16.34 -13.55
N ILE A 435 14.11 -16.14 -13.23
CA ILE A 435 14.56 -15.03 -12.37
C ILE A 435 14.71 -13.78 -13.24
N TYR A 436 13.86 -12.80 -12.96
CA TYR A 436 13.81 -11.55 -13.69
C TYR A 436 15.02 -10.65 -13.41
N GLN A 437 15.59 -10.14 -14.49
CA GLN A 437 16.40 -8.94 -14.56
C GLN A 437 16.05 -8.18 -15.87
N PRO A 438 16.19 -6.84 -15.91
CA PRO A 438 16.01 -6.06 -17.13
C PRO A 438 16.93 -6.52 -18.26
N PHE A 439 16.53 -6.26 -19.51
CA PHE A 439 17.43 -6.49 -20.64
C PHE A 439 18.58 -5.48 -20.62
N ASP A 440 19.75 -5.87 -21.12
CA ASP A 440 20.97 -5.04 -21.12
C ASP A 440 20.80 -3.65 -21.76
N ASN A 441 19.84 -3.48 -22.67
CA ASN A 441 19.56 -2.23 -23.36
C ASN A 441 18.46 -1.39 -22.72
N GLU A 442 17.83 -1.86 -21.64
CA GLU A 442 16.80 -1.12 -20.92
C GLU A 442 17.43 -0.19 -19.88
N THR A 443 17.07 1.09 -19.94
CA THR A 443 17.43 2.04 -18.90
C THR A 443 16.41 1.96 -17.77
N VAL A 444 16.88 1.69 -16.55
CA VAL A 444 16.09 1.82 -15.31
C VAL A 444 16.39 3.21 -14.73
N PRO A 445 15.43 4.15 -14.78
CA PRO A 445 15.59 5.47 -14.17
C PRO A 445 15.73 5.39 -12.65
N ASP A 446 16.24 6.44 -12.01
CA ASP A 446 16.43 6.51 -10.55
C ASP A 446 15.13 6.84 -9.78
N TYR A 447 14.04 6.14 -10.12
CA TYR A 447 12.75 6.23 -9.45
C TYR A 447 11.97 4.90 -9.52
N THR A 448 11.07 4.68 -8.57
CA THR A 448 10.07 3.59 -8.58
C THR A 448 8.73 4.12 -9.05
N ASN A 449 7.87 3.26 -9.61
CA ASN A 449 6.55 3.67 -10.04
C ASN A 449 5.43 2.65 -9.87
N HIS A 450 5.71 1.55 -9.17
CA HIS A 450 4.70 0.56 -8.86
C HIS A 450 4.95 -0.06 -7.49
N GLY A 451 3.89 -0.43 -6.77
CA GLY A 451 3.96 -1.13 -5.48
C GLY A 451 3.58 -2.60 -5.62
N ILE A 452 4.41 -3.52 -5.13
CA ILE A 452 4.18 -4.97 -5.16
C ILE A 452 4.28 -5.58 -3.77
N LEU A 453 3.92 -6.86 -3.65
CA LEU A 453 4.09 -7.64 -2.43
C LEU A 453 5.27 -8.62 -2.60
N VAL A 454 6.26 -8.55 -1.72
CA VAL A 454 7.29 -9.58 -1.57
C VAL A 454 6.74 -10.64 -0.61
N VAL A 455 6.54 -11.86 -1.12
CA VAL A 455 5.94 -12.97 -0.36
C VAL A 455 6.97 -13.99 0.12
N GLY A 456 8.22 -13.84 -0.31
CA GLY A 456 9.28 -14.78 0.03
C GLY A 456 10.60 -14.50 -0.67
N TYR A 457 11.56 -15.39 -0.42
CA TYR A 457 12.87 -15.43 -1.05
C TYR A 457 13.38 -16.86 -1.12
N GLY A 458 14.31 -17.11 -2.03
CA GLY A 458 14.95 -18.41 -2.16
C GLY A 458 16.23 -18.34 -2.98
N GLU A 459 16.71 -19.54 -3.31
CA GLU A 459 17.88 -19.80 -4.15
C GLU A 459 17.53 -20.94 -5.11
N GLU A 460 18.03 -20.86 -6.35
CA GLU A 460 17.93 -21.95 -7.34
C GLU A 460 19.24 -22.11 -8.10
N GLU A 461 19.54 -23.34 -8.53
CA GLU A 461 20.70 -23.63 -9.39
C GLU A 461 20.37 -23.24 -10.83
N VAL A 462 21.17 -22.34 -11.40
CA VAL A 462 21.06 -21.85 -12.77
C VAL A 462 22.28 -22.29 -13.56
N TYR A 463 22.08 -22.81 -14.77
CA TYR A 463 23.16 -23.15 -15.68
C TYR A 463 23.55 -21.93 -16.52
N ASP A 464 24.84 -21.58 -16.52
CA ASP A 464 25.40 -20.52 -17.36
C ASP A 464 26.12 -21.13 -18.57
N GLU A 465 25.58 -20.91 -19.76
CA GLU A 465 26.19 -21.35 -21.02
C GLU A 465 27.56 -20.69 -21.29
N GLY A 466 27.79 -19.47 -20.79
CA GLY A 466 29.01 -18.71 -20.99
C GLY A 466 30.21 -19.25 -20.21
N ILE A 467 29.97 -19.91 -19.07
CA ILE A 467 31.01 -20.52 -18.23
C ILE A 467 30.90 -22.05 -18.13
N ASP A 468 29.92 -22.68 -18.78
CA ASP A 468 29.67 -24.14 -18.81
C ASP A 468 29.52 -24.74 -17.40
N GLN A 469 28.87 -24.01 -16.48
CA GLN A 469 28.75 -24.38 -15.07
C GLN A 469 27.41 -23.96 -14.46
N ASN A 470 26.96 -24.71 -13.44
CA ASN A 470 25.86 -24.31 -12.58
C ASN A 470 26.36 -23.35 -11.50
N TYR A 471 25.53 -22.36 -11.17
CA TYR A 471 25.73 -21.49 -10.03
C TYR A 471 24.42 -21.24 -9.30
N THR A 472 24.50 -20.99 -8.00
CA THR A 472 23.33 -20.68 -7.18
C THR A 472 22.93 -19.23 -7.38
N GLN A 473 21.69 -18.99 -7.82
CA GLN A 473 21.11 -17.66 -7.96
C GLN A 473 20.04 -17.40 -6.89
N SER A 474 20.25 -16.31 -6.15
CA SER A 474 19.31 -15.79 -5.16
C SER A 474 18.17 -15.01 -5.81
N PHE A 475 16.94 -15.19 -5.32
CA PHE A 475 15.76 -14.46 -5.80
C PHE A 475 14.82 -14.01 -4.68
N TRP A 476 14.06 -12.94 -4.97
CA TRP A 476 12.83 -12.56 -4.29
C TRP A 476 11.63 -13.19 -4.99
N ARG A 477 10.66 -13.72 -4.22
CA ARG A 477 9.35 -14.12 -4.74
C ARG A 477 8.39 -12.96 -4.55
N ILE A 478 7.88 -12.42 -5.65
CA ILE A 478 6.92 -11.31 -5.61
C ILE A 478 5.56 -11.71 -6.16
N LYS A 479 4.54 -10.99 -5.71
CA LYS A 479 3.16 -11.07 -6.14
C LYS A 479 2.69 -9.68 -6.59
N ASN A 480 2.04 -9.64 -7.75
CA ASN A 480 1.58 -8.42 -8.40
C ASN A 480 0.04 -8.30 -8.36
N SER A 481 -0.47 -7.10 -8.69
CA SER A 481 -1.90 -6.74 -8.76
C SER A 481 -2.39 -6.53 -10.20
N TRP A 482 -1.80 -7.24 -11.17
CA TRP A 482 -2.21 -7.24 -12.58
C TRP A 482 -2.92 -8.54 -12.99
N GLY A 483 -3.59 -9.19 -12.04
CA GLY A 483 -4.33 -10.43 -12.29
C GLY A 483 -3.45 -11.64 -12.61
N THR A 484 -4.09 -12.80 -12.70
CA THR A 484 -3.40 -14.08 -12.93
C THR A 484 -2.91 -14.28 -14.36
N PHE A 485 -3.21 -13.35 -15.27
CA PHE A 485 -2.76 -13.41 -16.67
C PHE A 485 -1.32 -12.92 -16.83
N TRP A 486 -0.80 -12.14 -15.87
CA TRP A 486 0.55 -11.62 -15.89
C TRP A 486 1.52 -12.57 -15.17
N GLY A 487 2.73 -12.71 -15.70
CA GLY A 487 3.81 -13.51 -15.11
C GLY A 487 3.47 -14.99 -14.86
N ASP A 488 3.99 -15.53 -13.76
CA ASP A 488 3.66 -16.86 -13.26
C ASP A 488 2.39 -16.77 -12.39
N LYS A 489 1.24 -16.74 -13.06
CA LYS A 489 -0.09 -16.66 -12.45
C LYS A 489 -0.23 -15.50 -11.44
N GLY A 490 0.31 -14.34 -11.76
CA GLY A 490 0.32 -13.14 -10.91
C GLY A 490 1.57 -12.99 -10.05
N TYR A 491 2.50 -13.94 -10.12
CA TYR A 491 3.77 -13.86 -9.41
C TYR A 491 4.98 -13.76 -10.34
N MET A 492 6.13 -13.44 -9.76
CA MET A 492 7.43 -13.37 -10.44
C MET A 492 8.55 -13.74 -9.47
N LYS A 493 9.69 -14.20 -9.99
CA LYS A 493 10.95 -14.23 -9.26
C LYS A 493 11.81 -13.06 -9.74
N VAL A 494 12.42 -12.30 -8.84
CA VAL A 494 13.30 -11.17 -9.16
C VAL A 494 14.69 -11.42 -8.59
N LEU A 495 15.74 -11.04 -9.31
CA LEU A 495 17.12 -11.13 -8.82
C LEU A 495 17.26 -10.41 -7.46
N ARG A 496 17.79 -11.12 -6.45
CA ARG A 496 18.00 -10.61 -5.09
C ARG A 496 19.48 -10.27 -4.84
N GLY A 497 19.72 -9.16 -4.13
CA GLY A 497 21.03 -8.69 -3.68
C GLY A 497 21.64 -7.57 -4.52
N GLU A 498 21.04 -7.28 -5.68
CA GLU A 498 21.54 -6.30 -6.66
C GLU A 498 20.61 -5.08 -6.81
N ASP A 499 19.56 -4.97 -5.98
CA ASP A 499 18.58 -3.87 -6.01
C ASP A 499 18.03 -3.59 -7.43
N ILE A 500 17.83 -4.65 -8.21
CA ILE A 500 17.30 -4.57 -9.57
C ILE A 500 15.90 -3.93 -9.52
N ILE A 501 15.61 -3.05 -10.48
CA ILE A 501 14.38 -2.25 -10.53
C ILE A 501 14.03 -1.53 -9.21
N HIS A 502 15.04 -1.28 -8.36
CA HIS A 502 14.95 -0.64 -7.04
C HIS A 502 14.14 -1.41 -5.98
N ILE A 503 13.94 -2.72 -6.16
CA ILE A 503 13.14 -3.55 -5.24
C ILE A 503 13.63 -3.53 -3.79
N GLU A 504 14.92 -3.28 -3.55
CA GLU A 504 15.53 -3.25 -2.22
C GLU A 504 15.67 -1.82 -1.67
N SER A 505 15.19 -0.82 -2.40
CA SER A 505 15.33 0.61 -2.03
C SER A 505 14.21 1.10 -1.10
N LYS A 506 12.99 0.59 -1.26
CA LYS A 506 11.80 1.10 -0.55
C LYS A 506 10.83 -0.05 -0.25
N ALA A 507 11.06 -0.72 0.88
CA ALA A 507 10.12 -1.69 1.42
C ALA A 507 9.44 -1.18 2.70
N SER A 508 8.21 -1.62 2.92
CA SER A 508 7.42 -1.26 4.11
C SER A 508 6.57 -2.42 4.60
N TYR A 509 6.09 -2.31 5.83
CA TYR A 509 5.26 -3.33 6.47
C TYR A 509 4.03 -2.71 7.13
N ILE A 510 3.01 -3.53 7.33
CA ILE A 510 1.85 -3.24 8.18
C ILE A 510 1.71 -4.41 9.14
N GLN A 511 1.75 -4.15 10.44
CA GLN A 511 1.45 -5.17 11.44
C GLN A 511 -0.04 -5.16 11.74
N VAL A 512 -0.68 -6.32 11.68
CA VAL A 512 -2.11 -6.43 11.95
C VAL A 512 -2.39 -6.35 13.46
N HIS A 513 -3.51 -5.72 13.83
CA HIS A 513 -4.04 -5.82 15.19
C HIS A 513 -4.94 -7.05 15.28
N TYR A 514 -4.46 -8.07 15.98
CA TYR A 514 -5.23 -9.25 16.33
C TYR A 514 -5.47 -9.22 17.85
N PRO A 515 -6.71 -9.04 18.33
CA PRO A 515 -6.99 -8.94 19.76
C PRO A 515 -6.66 -10.24 20.51
N ASP A 516 -5.93 -10.15 21.63
CA ASP A 516 -5.53 -11.28 22.49
C ASP A 516 -6.69 -12.16 22.99
N ILE A 517 -7.93 -11.65 22.95
CA ILE A 517 -9.13 -12.41 23.33
C ILE A 517 -9.33 -13.61 22.38
N LEU A 518 -9.05 -13.42 21.08
CA LEU A 518 -9.17 -14.48 20.09
C LEU A 518 -8.10 -15.56 20.29
N ASP A 519 -6.90 -15.20 20.77
CA ASP A 519 -5.88 -16.17 21.17
C ASP A 519 -6.31 -16.99 22.38
N LYS A 520 -6.96 -16.36 23.38
CA LYS A 520 -7.49 -17.05 24.58
C LYS A 520 -8.65 -17.98 24.25
N GLU A 521 -9.59 -17.54 23.42
CA GLU A 521 -10.70 -18.37 22.95
C GLU A 521 -10.19 -19.56 22.14
N ARG A 522 -9.22 -19.34 21.27
CA ARG A 522 -8.57 -20.41 20.50
C ARG A 522 -7.79 -21.38 21.37
N GLU A 523 -7.07 -20.91 22.38
CA GLU A 523 -6.36 -21.79 23.32
C GLU A 523 -7.35 -22.63 24.15
N SER A 524 -8.50 -22.05 24.49
CA SER A 524 -9.63 -22.76 25.09
C SER A 524 -10.22 -23.81 24.14
N GLU A 525 -10.46 -23.48 22.87
CA GLU A 525 -10.98 -24.39 21.85
C GLU A 525 -10.00 -25.53 21.53
N LYS A 526 -8.70 -25.24 21.44
CA LYS A 526 -7.64 -26.24 21.26
C LYS A 526 -7.61 -27.22 22.43
N LYS A 527 -7.64 -26.72 23.67
CA LYS A 527 -7.74 -27.57 24.86
C LYS A 527 -9.01 -28.42 24.85
N ARG A 528 -10.13 -27.86 24.37
CA ARG A 528 -11.40 -28.60 24.24
C ARG A 528 -11.32 -29.69 23.17
N ALA A 529 -10.67 -29.42 22.04
CA ALA A 529 -10.46 -30.39 20.96
C ALA A 529 -9.53 -31.54 21.39
N GLU A 530 -8.41 -31.23 22.04
CA GLU A 530 -7.50 -32.22 22.63
C GLU A 530 -8.21 -33.09 23.68
N HIS A 531 -9.03 -32.47 24.53
CA HIS A 531 -9.85 -33.19 25.49
C HIS A 531 -10.88 -34.12 24.82
N LEU A 532 -11.57 -33.64 23.79
CA LEU A 532 -12.51 -34.46 23.00
C LEU A 532 -11.81 -35.65 22.32
N GLN A 533 -10.59 -35.46 21.82
CA GLN A 533 -9.79 -36.54 21.25
C GLN A 533 -9.39 -37.57 22.30
N LEU A 534 -8.95 -37.12 23.48
CA LEU A 534 -8.65 -38.02 24.60
C LEU A 534 -9.88 -38.82 25.05
N VAL A 535 -11.06 -38.18 25.14
CA VAL A 535 -12.32 -38.85 25.48
C VAL A 535 -12.67 -39.90 24.43
N ARG A 536 -12.56 -39.59 23.13
CA ARG A 536 -12.80 -40.57 22.05
C ARG A 536 -11.87 -41.77 22.15
N SER A 537 -10.57 -41.55 22.33
CA SER A 537 -9.59 -42.63 22.49
C SER A 537 -9.88 -43.50 23.71
N THR A 538 -10.27 -42.88 24.82
CA THR A 538 -10.63 -43.61 26.04
C THR A 538 -11.90 -44.43 25.84
N MET A 539 -12.91 -43.86 25.18
CA MET A 539 -14.17 -44.55 24.91
C MET A 539 -13.96 -45.75 23.96
N GLN A 540 -13.06 -45.62 22.99
CA GLN A 540 -12.69 -46.74 22.11
C GLN A 540 -12.06 -47.90 22.90
N ILE A 541 -11.14 -47.61 23.82
CA ILE A 541 -10.53 -48.64 24.68
C ILE A 541 -11.59 -49.38 25.52
N VAL A 542 -12.59 -48.65 26.04
CA VAL A 542 -13.69 -49.25 26.82
C VAL A 542 -14.55 -50.14 25.93
N ILE A 543 -14.89 -49.69 24.71
CA ILE A 543 -15.65 -50.48 23.73
C ILE A 543 -14.89 -51.77 23.40
N ASP A 544 -13.59 -51.68 23.10
CA ASP A 544 -12.77 -52.85 22.75
C ASP A 544 -12.68 -53.85 23.93
N ALA A 545 -12.59 -53.35 25.17
CA ALA A 545 -12.59 -54.19 26.37
C ALA A 545 -13.95 -54.89 26.60
N LEU A 546 -15.07 -54.21 26.32
CA LEU A 546 -16.41 -54.78 26.42
C LEU A 546 -16.65 -55.85 25.36
N ILE A 547 -16.23 -55.60 24.11
CA ILE A 547 -16.28 -56.58 23.02
C ILE A 547 -15.46 -57.81 23.39
N GLY A 548 -14.20 -57.64 23.80
CA GLY A 548 -13.34 -58.76 24.20
C GLY A 548 -13.91 -59.55 25.40
N HIS A 549 -14.56 -58.88 26.35
CA HIS A 549 -15.22 -59.56 27.47
C HIS A 549 -16.47 -60.34 27.05
N GLN A 550 -17.21 -59.83 26.05
CA GLN A 550 -18.37 -60.53 25.49
C GLN A 550 -17.95 -61.76 24.69
N GLU A 551 -16.93 -61.64 23.84
CA GLU A 551 -16.33 -62.77 23.12
C GLU A 551 -15.81 -63.85 24.08
N PHE A 552 -15.17 -63.45 25.19
CA PHE A 552 -14.71 -64.37 26.23
C PHE A 552 -15.86 -65.11 26.93
N LYS A 553 -16.99 -64.43 27.18
CA LYS A 553 -18.20 -65.08 27.72
C LYS A 553 -18.80 -66.07 26.74
N GLU A 554 -18.86 -65.73 25.46
CA GLU A 554 -19.36 -66.62 24.40
C GLU A 554 -18.47 -67.86 24.25
N THR A 555 -17.14 -67.72 24.31
CA THR A 555 -16.22 -68.88 24.25
C THR A 555 -16.34 -69.78 25.48
N LYS A 556 -16.55 -69.22 26.68
CA LYS A 556 -16.81 -70.01 27.90
C LYS A 556 -18.12 -70.79 27.81
N THR A 557 -19.17 -70.17 27.25
CA THR A 557 -20.49 -70.78 27.10
C THR A 557 -20.44 -71.91 26.07
N ALA A 558 -19.76 -71.70 24.93
CA ALA A 558 -19.53 -72.72 23.92
C ALA A 558 -18.71 -73.92 24.43
N LYS A 559 -17.70 -73.68 25.28
CA LYS A 559 -16.94 -74.76 25.95
C LYS A 559 -17.75 -75.53 26.99
N SER A 560 -18.76 -74.91 27.61
CA SER A 560 -19.65 -75.62 28.55
C SER A 560 -20.68 -76.49 27.84
N GLN A 561 -21.10 -76.12 26.62
CA GLN A 561 -22.04 -76.89 25.80
C GLN A 561 -21.37 -78.06 25.05
N SER A 562 -20.04 -78.07 24.90
CA SER A 562 -19.30 -79.21 24.33
C SER A 562 -18.84 -80.26 25.36
N GLN A 563 -19.18 -80.06 26.65
CA GLN A 563 -18.88 -81.00 27.75
C GLN A 563 -20.14 -81.66 28.34
N GLN A 564 -21.33 -81.43 27.75
CA GLN A 564 -22.54 -82.24 27.93
C GLN A 564 -22.75 -83.09 26.69
#